data_AF-A0A973EKR0-F1
#
_entry.id   AF-A0A973EKR0-F1
#
_cell.length_a   1.000
_cell.length_b   1.000
_cell.length_c   1.000
_cell.angle_alpha   90.00
_cell.angle_beta   90.00
_cell.angle_gamma   90.00
#
_symmetry.space_group_name_H-M   'P 1'
#
loop_
_entity.id
_entity.type
_entity.pdbx_description
1 polymer ?
#
loop_
_entity_poly.entity_id
_entity_poly.type
_entity_poly.pdbx_seq_one_letter_code
_entity_poly.pdbx_strand_id
1 'polypeptide(L)'
;MRILMVIFVFLNVSLMAQKSSPNVYVKFPSDKILFYQQQPTSLILYVEKQNKDILIPAMIKKASNVKSVEQGNKDKYHYYKVEFVNPLTVELAKQFFKNLHLSEIYTPKNKKIYIDDMLTQNEIESFKNMPPQTFKSSENIGNANHIDYYNFKVFNLESKIQSLYSNNYPFQLFSGNVADLKDKLMNAKLERDNFVQRNNR
;
A
#
# COMPACT_ATOMS: atom_id res chain seq x y z
N MET A 1 43.92 -13.07 -27.13
CA MET A 1 43.40 -12.96 -25.74
C MET A 1 42.70 -11.63 -25.65
N ARG A 2 41.37 -11.61 -25.78
CA ARG A 2 40.42 -11.75 -24.66
C ARG A 2 40.75 -10.73 -23.58
N ILE A 3 39.99 -9.64 -23.54
CA ILE A 3 39.81 -8.61 -22.47
C ILE A 3 39.73 -7.25 -23.17
N LEU A 4 38.67 -7.00 -23.93
CA LEU A 4 38.15 -5.65 -24.24
C LEU A 4 36.80 -5.70 -24.96
N MET A 5 36.08 -6.81 -24.78
CA MET A 5 34.70 -7.02 -25.24
C MET A 5 33.80 -7.36 -24.04
N VAL A 6 34.11 -6.77 -22.87
CA VAL A 6 33.37 -6.97 -21.61
C VAL A 6 32.85 -5.65 -21.02
N ILE A 7 33.15 -4.50 -21.65
CA ILE A 7 32.65 -3.19 -21.18
C ILE A 7 31.29 -2.81 -21.83
N PHE A 8 30.78 -3.61 -22.77
CA PHE A 8 29.48 -3.36 -23.41
C PHE A 8 28.29 -4.13 -22.79
N VAL A 9 28.49 -4.87 -21.68
CA VAL A 9 27.41 -5.70 -21.08
C VAL A 9 26.85 -5.13 -19.77
N PHE A 10 27.48 -4.12 -19.15
CA PHE A 10 27.01 -3.56 -17.88
C PHE A 10 26.36 -2.17 -17.96
N LEU A 11 26.10 -1.66 -19.17
CA LEU A 11 25.36 -0.40 -19.40
C LEU A 11 23.92 -0.61 -19.93
N ASN A 12 23.43 -1.85 -19.90
CA ASN A 12 21.99 -2.16 -19.93
C ASN A 12 21.43 -2.39 -18.51
N VAL A 13 22.15 -1.94 -17.49
CA VAL A 13 21.62 -1.90 -16.13
C VAL A 13 20.65 -0.73 -16.06
N SER A 14 19.35 -1.06 -15.99
CA SER A 14 18.28 -0.24 -15.41
C SER A 14 17.75 0.98 -16.18
N LEU A 15 17.80 0.96 -17.52
CA LEU A 15 16.93 1.81 -18.37
C LEU A 15 15.63 1.11 -18.80
N MET A 16 15.31 -0.05 -18.20
CA MET A 16 13.90 -0.39 -18.04
C MET A 16 13.32 0.68 -17.13
N ALA A 17 12.78 1.72 -17.79
CA ALA A 17 11.83 2.64 -17.23
C ALA A 17 11.00 1.86 -16.21
N GLN A 18 11.14 2.28 -14.96
CA GLN A 18 10.25 1.96 -13.87
C GLN A 18 8.85 2.38 -14.34
N LYS A 19 8.22 1.56 -15.20
CA LYS A 19 6.87 1.74 -15.69
C LYS A 19 6.06 1.66 -14.41
N SER A 20 5.71 2.84 -13.89
CA SER A 20 4.90 2.98 -12.69
C SER A 20 3.74 2.00 -12.84
N SER A 21 3.63 1.05 -11.93
CA SER A 21 2.47 0.16 -11.91
C SER A 21 1.22 1.03 -12.04
N PRO A 22 0.28 0.68 -12.93
CA PRO A 22 -0.95 1.45 -13.08
C PRO A 22 -1.58 1.78 -11.73
N ASN A 23 -2.02 3.02 -11.57
CA ASN A 23 -2.94 3.33 -10.49
C ASN A 23 -4.26 2.59 -10.75
N VAL A 24 -4.54 1.60 -9.91
CA VAL A 24 -5.81 0.86 -9.95
C VAL A 24 -6.75 1.48 -8.93
N TYR A 25 -7.83 2.07 -9.43
CA TYR A 25 -8.85 2.66 -8.57
C TYR A 25 -9.95 1.65 -8.32
N VAL A 26 -10.34 1.48 -7.07
CA VAL A 26 -11.33 0.49 -6.65
C VAL A 26 -12.54 1.20 -6.07
N LYS A 27 -13.70 1.03 -6.71
CA LYS A 27 -14.98 1.44 -6.16
C LYS A 27 -15.68 0.23 -5.55
N PHE A 28 -15.91 0.31 -4.25
CA PHE A 28 -16.72 -0.65 -3.52
C PHE A 28 -18.23 -0.35 -3.68
N PRO A 29 -19.11 -1.35 -3.51
CA PRO A 29 -20.57 -1.16 -3.64
C PRO A 29 -21.17 -0.11 -2.70
N SER A 30 -20.52 0.14 -1.57
CA SER A 30 -20.91 1.19 -0.62
C SER A 30 -19.67 1.96 -0.16
N ASP A 31 -19.83 3.28 -0.01
CA ASP A 31 -18.80 4.18 0.49
C ASP A 31 -18.48 3.96 1.98
N LYS A 32 -19.30 3.14 2.66
CA LYS A 32 -19.17 2.78 4.08
C LYS A 32 -18.65 1.36 4.30
N ILE A 33 -18.21 0.64 3.26
CA ILE A 33 -17.77 -0.75 3.43
C ILE A 33 -16.54 -0.83 4.33
N LEU A 34 -16.77 -1.33 5.54
CA LEU A 34 -15.74 -1.86 6.40
C LEU A 34 -15.60 -3.34 5.99
N PHE A 35 -14.53 -3.71 5.27
CA PHE A 35 -14.34 -5.08 4.76
C PHE A 35 -14.52 -6.18 5.81
N TYR A 36 -14.25 -5.86 7.08
CA TYR A 36 -14.40 -6.77 8.20
C TYR A 36 -15.83 -6.83 8.78
N GLN A 37 -16.74 -5.91 8.41
CA GLN A 37 -18.15 -5.94 8.85
C GLN A 37 -19.13 -6.29 7.73
N GLN A 38 -18.91 -5.76 6.52
CA GLN A 38 -19.80 -5.98 5.37
C GLN A 38 -18.96 -6.41 4.17
N GLN A 39 -18.98 -7.70 3.88
CA GLN A 39 -18.18 -8.30 2.81
C GLN A 39 -18.90 -8.07 1.46
N PRO A 40 -18.31 -7.31 0.52
CA PRO A 40 -18.96 -7.06 -0.76
C PRO A 40 -18.95 -8.30 -1.64
N THR A 41 -20.02 -8.53 -2.40
CA THR A 41 -20.10 -9.58 -3.43
C THR A 41 -19.67 -9.09 -4.82
N SER A 42 -19.38 -7.80 -4.97
CA SER A 42 -18.87 -7.21 -6.19
C SER A 42 -17.98 -6.00 -5.92
N LEU A 43 -17.15 -5.63 -6.89
CA LEU A 43 -16.42 -4.36 -6.90
C LEU A 43 -16.20 -3.87 -8.33
N ILE A 44 -15.82 -2.60 -8.49
CA ILE A 44 -15.43 -2.04 -9.78
C ILE A 44 -13.97 -1.59 -9.71
N LEU A 45 -13.15 -2.13 -10.61
CA LEU A 45 -11.78 -1.68 -10.83
C LEU A 45 -11.75 -0.71 -11.99
N TYR A 46 -11.06 0.42 -11.85
CA TYR A 46 -10.73 1.33 -12.94
C TYR A 46 -9.22 1.35 -13.13
N VAL A 47 -8.80 1.12 -14.36
CA VAL A 47 -7.39 1.01 -14.76
C VAL A 47 -7.14 2.02 -15.87
N GLU A 48 -6.13 2.87 -15.74
CA GLU A 48 -5.85 3.90 -16.75
C GLU A 48 -5.45 3.30 -18.11
N LYS A 49 -6.07 3.78 -19.19
CA LYS A 49 -5.93 3.27 -20.57
C LYS A 49 -4.50 3.31 -21.14
N GLN A 50 -3.63 4.14 -20.56
CA GLN A 50 -2.25 4.29 -21.06
C GLN A 50 -1.36 3.10 -20.75
N ASN A 51 -1.78 2.23 -19.83
CA ASN A 51 -1.04 1.02 -19.50
C ASN A 51 -1.52 -0.18 -20.34
N LYS A 52 -1.01 -0.26 -21.58
CA LYS A 52 -1.36 -1.31 -22.56
C LYS A 52 -0.83 -2.70 -22.22
N ASP A 53 0.15 -2.82 -21.32
CA ASP A 53 0.79 -4.10 -20.96
C ASP A 53 0.13 -4.83 -19.79
N ILE A 54 -1.02 -4.36 -19.33
CA ILE A 54 -1.62 -4.88 -18.11
C ILE A 54 -2.41 -6.17 -18.37
N LEU A 55 -1.89 -7.26 -17.82
CA LEU A 55 -2.54 -8.58 -17.75
C LEU A 55 -3.69 -8.66 -16.73
N ILE A 56 -4.08 -7.57 -16.06
CA ILE A 56 -5.19 -7.51 -15.08
C ILE A 56 -6.45 -8.22 -15.60
N PRO A 57 -6.93 -8.05 -16.85
CA PRO A 57 -8.13 -8.75 -17.31
C PRO A 57 -7.99 -10.28 -17.26
N ALA A 58 -6.82 -10.80 -17.66
CA ALA A 58 -6.54 -12.23 -17.62
C ALA A 58 -6.33 -12.72 -16.17
N MET A 59 -5.73 -11.90 -15.31
CA MET A 59 -5.49 -12.21 -13.91
C MET A 59 -6.78 -12.22 -13.08
N ILE A 60 -7.70 -11.26 -13.32
CA ILE A 60 -9.03 -11.25 -12.68
C ILE A 60 -9.78 -12.53 -13.02
N LYS A 61 -9.80 -12.92 -14.31
CA LYS A 61 -10.51 -14.13 -14.75
C LYS A 61 -9.91 -15.43 -14.22
N LYS A 62 -8.62 -15.43 -13.86
CA LYS A 62 -7.94 -16.59 -13.26
C LYS A 62 -8.13 -16.68 -11.75
N ALA A 63 -8.65 -15.64 -11.09
CA ALA A 63 -8.88 -15.67 -9.65
C ALA A 63 -10.05 -16.62 -9.33
N SER A 64 -9.78 -17.63 -8.50
CA SER A 64 -10.72 -18.73 -8.20
C SER A 64 -12.03 -18.29 -7.55
N ASN A 65 -12.07 -17.13 -6.88
CA ASN A 65 -13.28 -16.61 -6.25
C ASN A 65 -14.09 -15.67 -7.17
N VAL A 66 -13.71 -15.49 -8.43
CA VAL A 66 -14.42 -14.62 -9.38
C VAL A 66 -15.50 -15.42 -10.12
N LYS A 67 -16.75 -14.97 -10.00
CA LYS A 67 -17.92 -15.55 -10.68
C LYS A 67 -18.04 -15.02 -12.10
N SER A 68 -17.94 -13.70 -12.26
CA SER A 68 -18.12 -13.03 -13.54
C SER A 68 -17.30 -11.75 -13.60
N VAL A 69 -16.98 -11.31 -14.81
CA VAL A 69 -16.31 -10.04 -15.08
C VAL A 69 -16.99 -9.36 -16.25
N GLU A 70 -17.62 -8.22 -15.99
CA GLU A 70 -18.07 -7.30 -17.03
C GLU A 70 -16.99 -6.25 -17.25
N GLN A 71 -16.66 -5.98 -18.51
CA GLN A 71 -15.64 -5.00 -18.88
C GLN A 71 -16.25 -3.89 -19.72
N GLY A 72 -15.73 -2.68 -19.57
CA GLY A 72 -16.11 -1.56 -20.43
C GLY A 72 -15.10 -0.42 -20.38
N ASN A 73 -15.46 0.67 -21.03
CA ASN A 73 -14.63 1.86 -21.14
C ASN A 73 -15.35 3.05 -20.54
N LYS A 74 -14.65 3.84 -19.71
CA LYS A 74 -15.17 5.09 -19.15
C LYS A 74 -14.07 6.14 -19.10
N ASP A 75 -14.25 7.25 -19.78
CA ASP A 75 -13.28 8.37 -19.84
C ASP A 75 -11.86 7.88 -20.20
N LYS A 76 -10.88 8.11 -19.32
CA LYS A 76 -9.49 7.65 -19.44
C LYS A 76 -9.23 6.25 -18.86
N TYR A 77 -10.27 5.51 -18.46
CA TYR A 77 -10.18 4.23 -17.78
C TYR A 77 -10.80 3.08 -18.58
N HIS A 78 -10.20 1.89 -18.46
CA HIS A 78 -10.89 0.63 -18.59
C HIS A 78 -11.52 0.30 -17.23
N TYR A 79 -12.80 -0.09 -17.20
CA TYR A 79 -13.41 -0.57 -15.97
C TYR A 79 -13.71 -2.07 -16.03
N TYR A 80 -13.59 -2.73 -14.89
CA TYR A 80 -13.92 -4.13 -14.68
C TYR A 80 -14.85 -4.23 -13.49
N LYS A 81 -16.12 -4.55 -13.73
CA LYS A 81 -17.05 -4.92 -12.67
C LYS A 81 -16.86 -6.42 -12.42
N VAL A 82 -16.32 -6.73 -11.24
CA VAL A 82 -15.98 -8.08 -10.81
C VAL A 82 -17.04 -8.54 -9.83
N GLU A 83 -17.68 -9.66 -10.11
CA GLU A 83 -18.60 -10.33 -9.17
C GLU A 83 -17.93 -11.57 -8.61
N PHE A 84 -18.07 -11.81 -7.31
CA PHE A 84 -17.43 -12.91 -6.61
C PHE A 84 -18.42 -14.05 -6.36
N VAL A 85 -17.89 -15.28 -6.28
CA VAL A 85 -18.68 -16.48 -5.92
C VAL A 85 -19.11 -16.36 -4.46
N ASN A 86 -18.18 -16.01 -3.58
CA ASN A 86 -18.42 -15.74 -2.16
C ASN A 86 -18.18 -14.26 -1.84
N PRO A 87 -18.85 -13.70 -0.81
CA PRO A 87 -18.53 -12.37 -0.29
C PRO A 87 -17.02 -12.22 -0.03
N LEU A 88 -16.48 -11.06 -0.42
CA LEU A 88 -15.05 -10.81 -0.38
C LEU A 88 -14.60 -10.52 1.06
N THR A 89 -14.10 -11.54 1.76
CA THR A 89 -13.44 -11.37 3.06
C THR A 89 -12.15 -10.56 2.91
N VAL A 90 -11.56 -10.12 4.03
CA VAL A 90 -10.28 -9.40 4.03
C VAL A 90 -9.17 -10.27 3.40
N GLU A 91 -9.11 -11.56 3.73
CA GLU A 91 -8.12 -12.50 3.21
C GLU A 91 -8.31 -12.70 1.70
N LEU A 92 -9.55 -12.91 1.26
CA LEU A 92 -9.87 -13.06 -0.16
C LEU A 92 -9.58 -11.76 -0.92
N ALA A 93 -9.80 -10.60 -0.32
CA ALA A 93 -9.44 -9.31 -0.90
C ALA A 93 -7.92 -9.17 -1.05
N LYS A 94 -7.14 -9.46 0.01
CA LYS A 94 -5.67 -9.46 -0.02
C LYS A 94 -5.16 -10.39 -1.13
N GLN A 95 -5.67 -11.61 -1.19
CA GLN A 95 -5.29 -12.60 -2.21
C GLN A 95 -5.66 -12.11 -3.61
N PHE A 96 -6.88 -11.58 -3.79
CA PHE A 96 -7.32 -11.05 -5.07
C PHE A 96 -6.40 -9.93 -5.57
N PHE A 97 -6.10 -8.91 -4.77
CA PHE A 97 -5.23 -7.82 -5.20
C PHE A 97 -3.77 -8.25 -5.37
N LYS A 98 -3.26 -9.16 -4.53
CA LYS A 98 -1.92 -9.74 -4.71
C LYS A 98 -1.79 -10.56 -5.99
N ASN A 99 -2.84 -11.29 -6.39
CA ASN A 99 -2.89 -12.01 -7.68
C ASN A 99 -2.90 -11.06 -8.89
N LEU A 100 -3.30 -9.80 -8.70
CA LEU A 100 -3.18 -8.74 -9.70
C LEU A 100 -1.81 -8.03 -9.65
N HIS A 101 -0.88 -8.51 -8.82
CA HIS A 101 0.42 -7.89 -8.53
C HIS A 101 0.32 -6.46 -7.98
N LEU A 102 -0.72 -6.18 -7.20
CA LEU A 102 -0.92 -4.89 -6.57
C LEU A 102 -0.45 -4.95 -5.11
N SER A 103 0.46 -4.04 -4.75
CA SER A 103 0.79 -3.73 -3.35
C SER A 103 -0.10 -2.63 -2.77
N GLU A 104 -0.71 -1.82 -3.63
CA GLU A 104 -1.58 -0.70 -3.29
C GLU A 104 -2.72 -0.53 -4.30
N ILE A 105 -3.79 0.10 -3.84
CA ILE A 105 -4.95 0.51 -4.63
C ILE A 105 -5.35 1.94 -4.25
N TYR A 106 -6.21 2.53 -5.07
CA TYR A 106 -6.71 3.88 -4.87
C TYR A 106 -8.24 3.89 -4.73
N THR A 107 -8.80 4.73 -3.87
CA THR A 107 -10.24 5.02 -3.91
C THR A 107 -10.56 5.98 -5.05
N PRO A 108 -11.83 6.10 -5.51
CA PRO A 108 -12.21 7.08 -6.53
C PRO A 108 -11.92 8.54 -6.14
N LYS A 109 -11.73 8.80 -4.84
CA LYS A 109 -11.30 10.11 -4.30
C LYS A 109 -9.76 10.25 -4.24
N ASN A 110 -9.04 9.42 -4.99
CA ASN A 110 -7.58 9.39 -5.08
C ASN A 110 -6.88 9.16 -3.73
N LYS A 111 -7.47 8.35 -2.84
CA LYS A 111 -6.83 7.96 -1.57
C LYS A 111 -6.10 6.64 -1.75
N LYS A 112 -4.80 6.62 -1.45
CA LYS A 112 -3.96 5.42 -1.49
C LYS A 112 -4.29 4.50 -0.32
N ILE A 113 -4.34 3.20 -0.58
CA ILE A 113 -4.54 2.14 0.41
C ILE A 113 -3.54 1.03 0.10
N TYR A 114 -2.70 0.68 1.07
CA TYR A 114 -1.86 -0.51 0.97
C TYR A 114 -2.67 -1.76 1.22
N ILE A 115 -2.45 -2.80 0.41
CA ILE A 115 -3.19 -4.07 0.52
C ILE A 115 -2.95 -4.75 1.87
N ASP A 116 -1.73 -4.65 2.41
CA ASP A 116 -1.41 -5.22 3.72
C ASP A 116 -2.09 -4.48 4.89
N ASP A 117 -2.62 -3.27 4.66
CA ASP A 117 -3.39 -2.52 5.66
C ASP A 117 -4.88 -2.83 5.68
N MET A 118 -5.33 -3.75 4.82
CA MET A 118 -6.67 -4.31 4.94
C MET A 118 -6.67 -5.30 6.11
N LEU A 119 -7.10 -4.88 7.29
CA LEU A 119 -7.07 -5.71 8.50
C LEU A 119 -8.39 -6.45 8.76
N THR A 120 -8.26 -7.69 9.25
CA THR A 120 -9.31 -8.52 9.85
C THR A 120 -9.68 -8.00 11.24
N GLN A 121 -10.81 -8.46 11.78
CA GLN A 121 -11.21 -8.12 13.15
C GLN A 121 -10.15 -8.52 14.18
N ASN A 122 -9.60 -9.73 14.07
CA ASN A 122 -8.58 -10.22 14.98
C ASN A 122 -7.29 -9.40 14.91
N GLU A 123 -6.86 -9.00 13.70
CA GLU A 123 -5.72 -8.10 13.53
C GLU A 123 -5.98 -6.75 14.22
N ILE A 124 -7.16 -6.15 14.05
CA ILE A 124 -7.54 -4.89 14.72
C ILE A 124 -7.52 -5.03 16.24
N GLU A 125 -8.09 -6.11 16.77
CA GLU A 125 -8.11 -6.37 18.22
C GLU A 125 -6.68 -6.56 18.77
N SER A 126 -5.79 -7.19 18.01
CA SER A 126 -4.38 -7.30 18.40
C SER A 126 -3.71 -5.93 18.54
N PHE A 127 -4.01 -4.96 17.66
CA PHE A 127 -3.49 -3.59 17.77
C PHE A 127 -4.06 -2.83 18.97
N LYS A 128 -5.31 -3.07 19.35
CA LYS A 128 -5.93 -2.47 20.54
C LYS A 128 -5.29 -2.96 21.85
N ASN A 129 -4.84 -4.21 21.85
CA ASN A 129 -4.24 -4.85 23.02
C ASN A 129 -2.72 -4.64 23.11
N MET A 130 -2.09 -4.01 22.11
CA MET A 130 -0.67 -3.68 22.18
C MET A 130 -0.45 -2.57 23.22
N PRO A 131 0.50 -2.74 24.15
CA PRO A 131 0.85 -1.68 25.08
C PRO A 131 1.36 -0.46 24.28
N PRO A 132 1.09 0.76 24.77
CA PRO A 132 1.64 1.96 24.15
C PRO A 132 3.16 1.85 24.15
N GLN A 133 3.78 2.01 22.98
CA GLN A 133 5.23 2.13 22.93
C GLN A 133 5.63 3.41 23.69
N THR A 134 6.69 3.31 24.50
CA THR A 134 7.20 4.45 25.25
C THR A 134 8.50 4.93 24.63
N PHE A 135 8.66 6.25 24.56
CA PHE A 135 9.90 6.89 24.15
C PHE A 135 10.49 7.62 25.35
N LYS A 136 11.76 7.36 25.65
CA LYS A 136 12.47 8.09 26.69
C LYS A 136 12.84 9.46 26.15
N SER A 137 12.26 10.50 26.73
CA SER A 137 12.56 11.86 26.34
C SER A 137 14.04 12.19 26.64
N SER A 138 14.69 12.97 25.78
CA SER A 138 16.02 13.52 25.99
C SER A 138 16.02 15.01 25.59
N GLU A 139 16.99 15.77 26.09
CA GLU A 139 17.14 17.19 25.77
C GLU A 139 17.40 17.45 24.28
N ASN A 140 17.86 16.42 23.55
CA ASN A 140 18.28 16.54 22.15
C ASN A 140 17.18 16.23 21.13
N ILE A 141 15.94 15.94 21.55
CA ILE A 141 14.83 15.58 20.64
C ILE A 141 14.51 16.67 19.62
N GLY A 142 14.74 17.94 19.96
CA GLY A 142 14.54 19.07 19.04
C GLY A 142 15.72 19.34 18.11
N ASN A 143 16.84 18.64 18.27
CA ASN A 143 18.10 18.97 17.61
C ASN A 143 18.41 18.00 16.45
N ALA A 144 18.24 18.46 15.21
CA ALA A 144 18.50 17.66 14.00
C ALA A 144 19.96 17.20 13.81
N ASN A 145 20.89 17.72 14.62
CA ASN A 145 22.28 17.25 14.67
C ASN A 145 22.49 16.07 15.62
N HIS A 146 21.44 15.57 16.28
CA HIS A 146 21.53 14.45 17.22
C HIS A 146 20.62 13.29 16.78
N ILE A 147 21.03 12.06 17.08
CA ILE A 147 20.27 10.85 16.69
C ILE A 147 18.86 10.81 17.32
N ASP A 148 18.72 11.38 18.52
CA ASP A 148 17.46 11.41 19.26
C ASP A 148 16.32 12.11 18.51
N TYR A 149 16.64 13.16 17.72
CA TYR A 149 15.66 13.82 16.85
C TYR A 149 15.04 12.84 15.86
N TYR A 150 15.88 12.05 15.18
CA TYR A 150 15.41 11.09 14.18
C TYR A 150 14.70 9.91 14.82
N ASN A 151 15.20 9.42 15.96
CA ASN A 151 14.54 8.37 16.73
C ASN A 151 13.14 8.81 17.19
N PHE A 152 13.01 10.04 17.68
CA PHE A 152 11.71 10.60 18.06
C PHE A 152 10.78 10.77 16.86
N LYS A 153 11.28 11.24 15.70
CA LYS A 153 10.49 11.38 14.48
C LYS A 153 9.91 10.03 14.03
N VAL A 154 10.71 8.97 14.04
CA VAL A 154 10.27 7.59 13.75
C VAL A 154 9.23 7.15 14.77
N PHE A 155 9.53 7.25 16.06
CA PHE A 155 8.62 6.86 17.15
C PHE A 155 7.26 7.57 17.08
N ASN A 156 7.25 8.88 16.83
CA ASN A 156 6.03 9.69 16.75
C ASN A 156 5.13 9.24 15.58
N LEU A 157 5.73 8.90 14.44
CA LEU A 157 5.00 8.38 13.28
C LEU A 157 4.45 6.97 13.55
N GLU A 158 5.25 6.08 14.14
CA GLU A 158 4.81 4.73 14.55
C GLU A 158 3.65 4.79 15.56
N SER A 159 3.75 5.67 16.56
CA SER A 159 2.71 5.90 17.56
C SER A 159 1.41 6.42 16.94
N LYS A 160 1.50 7.35 15.97
CA LYS A 160 0.33 7.85 15.24
C LYS A 160 -0.34 6.74 14.45
N ILE A 161 0.44 5.92 13.73
CA ILE A 161 -0.08 4.78 12.97
C ILE A 161 -0.78 3.78 13.90
N GLN A 162 -0.14 3.39 15.02
CA GLN A 162 -0.73 2.51 16.01
C GLN A 162 -2.06 3.06 16.55
N SER A 163 -2.10 4.36 16.87
CA SER A 163 -3.33 5.03 17.34
C SER A 163 -4.46 5.01 16.30
N LEU A 164 -4.14 5.12 15.00
CA LEU A 164 -5.15 4.99 13.95
C LEU A 164 -5.71 3.56 13.87
N TYR A 165 -4.87 2.54 14.03
CA TYR A 165 -5.34 1.15 14.04
C TYR A 165 -6.18 0.82 15.27
N SER A 166 -5.79 1.30 16.45
CA SER A 166 -6.49 0.98 17.70
C SER A 166 -7.82 1.73 17.84
N ASN A 167 -7.87 3.02 17.48
CA ASN A 167 -9.01 3.87 17.83
C ASN A 167 -10.00 4.11 16.68
N ASN A 168 -9.53 4.10 15.43
CA ASN A 168 -10.27 4.70 14.32
C ASN A 168 -10.28 3.86 13.03
N TYR A 169 -9.84 2.61 13.11
CA TYR A 169 -9.89 1.69 11.98
C TYR A 169 -11.36 1.28 11.71
N PRO A 170 -11.81 1.23 10.43
CA PRO A 170 -11.09 1.34 9.15
C PRO A 170 -11.30 2.69 8.48
N PHE A 171 -12.03 3.63 9.09
CA PHE A 171 -12.30 4.95 8.51
C PHE A 171 -10.98 5.62 8.08
N GLN A 172 -9.94 5.44 8.88
CA GLN A 172 -8.61 5.96 8.61
C GLN A 172 -7.88 5.24 7.47
N LEU A 173 -8.18 3.96 7.21
CA LEU A 173 -7.64 3.24 6.05
C LEU A 173 -8.13 3.90 4.75
N PHE A 174 -9.46 4.05 4.61
CA PHE A 174 -10.07 4.59 3.39
C PHE A 174 -9.88 6.11 3.24
N SER A 175 -9.50 6.81 4.31
CA SER A 175 -9.12 8.23 4.25
C SER A 175 -7.77 8.48 3.56
N GLY A 176 -6.91 7.45 3.48
CA GLY A 176 -5.52 7.55 3.02
C GLY A 176 -4.52 7.99 4.11
N ASN A 177 -4.98 8.30 5.32
CA ASN A 177 -4.12 8.78 6.40
C ASN A 177 -3.07 7.75 6.85
N VAL A 178 -3.46 6.47 6.91
CA VAL A 178 -2.52 5.38 7.25
C VAL A 178 -1.41 5.27 6.20
N ALA A 179 -1.78 5.31 4.92
CA ALA A 179 -0.80 5.23 3.83
C ALA A 179 0.15 6.44 3.82
N ASP A 180 -0.39 7.66 3.99
CA ASP A 180 0.43 8.89 4.09
C ASP A 180 1.41 8.86 5.27
N LEU A 181 0.97 8.38 6.44
CA LEU A 181 1.86 8.23 7.59
C LEU A 181 2.94 7.16 7.37
N LYS A 182 2.62 6.07 6.66
CA LYS A 182 3.62 5.06 6.27
C LYS A 182 4.67 5.60 5.31
N ASP A 183 4.24 6.39 4.32
CA ASP A 183 5.16 7.05 3.38
C ASP A 183 6.09 8.02 4.14
N LYS A 184 5.54 8.78 5.10
CA LYS A 184 6.33 9.64 6.00
C LYS A 184 7.27 8.83 6.90
N LEU A 185 6.83 7.69 7.41
CA LEU A 185 7.64 6.82 8.28
C LEU A 185 8.82 6.21 7.50
N MET A 186 8.60 5.77 6.27
CA MET A 186 9.65 5.27 5.39
C MET A 186 10.72 6.34 5.18
N ASN A 187 10.31 7.57 4.84
CA ASN A 187 11.24 8.69 4.68
C ASN A 187 11.98 9.03 6.00
N ALA A 188 11.29 9.02 7.14
CA ALA A 188 11.91 9.27 8.44
C ALA A 188 12.95 8.21 8.81
N LYS A 189 12.69 6.93 8.50
CA LYS A 189 13.65 5.83 8.69
C LYS A 189 14.89 6.01 7.79
N LEU A 190 14.68 6.37 6.52
CA LEU A 190 15.78 6.66 5.59
C LEU A 190 16.64 7.84 6.07
N GLU A 191 16.01 8.94 6.53
CA GLU A 191 16.74 10.08 7.09
C GLU A 191 17.59 9.70 8.31
N ARG A 192 17.02 8.91 9.23
CA ARG A 192 17.74 8.38 10.40
C ARG A 192 18.94 7.56 9.97
N ASP A 193 18.76 6.62 9.05
CA ASP A 193 19.81 5.71 8.61
C ASP A 193 20.95 6.48 7.91
N ASN A 194 20.60 7.49 7.10
CA ASN A 194 21.57 8.42 6.51
C ASN A 194 22.33 9.25 7.55
N PHE A 195 21.71 9.65 8.66
CA PHE A 195 22.39 10.32 9.76
C PHE A 195 23.40 9.38 10.45
N VAL A 196 22.99 8.15 10.76
CA VAL A 196 23.87 7.15 11.39
C VAL A 196 25.08 6.86 10.50
N GLN A 197 24.87 6.66 9.19
CA GLN A 197 25.96 6.39 8.25
C GLN A 197 26.97 7.54 8.13
N ARG A 198 26.52 8.80 8.25
CA ARG A 198 27.41 9.97 8.18
C ARG A 198 28.27 10.14 9.43
N ASN A 199 27.75 9.78 10.60
CA ASN A 199 28.46 9.96 11.88
C ASN A 199 29.32 8.74 12.28
N ASN A 200 29.18 7.61 11.58
CA ASN A 200 30.02 6.41 11.75
C ASN A 200 31.17 6.32 10.73
N ARG A 201 31.39 7.37 9.93
CA ARG A 201 32.51 7.52 8.97
C ARG A 201 33.46 8.58 9.49
#